data_AF-A0A392P555-F1
#
_entry.id   AF-A0A392P555-F1
#
_cell.length_a   1.000
_cell.length_b   1.000
_cell.length_c   1.000
_cell.angle_alpha   90.00
_cell.angle_beta   90.00
_cell.angle_gamma   90.00
#
_symmetry.space_group_name_H-M   'P 1'
#
loop_
_entity.id
_entity.type
_entity.pdbx_description
1 polymer ?
#
loop_
_entity_poly.entity_id
_entity_poly.type
_entity_poly.pdbx_seq_one_letter_code
_entity_poly.pdbx_strand_id
1 'polypeptide(L)'
;MNKLRPHDFGKPGSGKGIRLDDLEISEEEMEMYVDLHPITNRSPYTVMETLSLAKTAVLFRELGLRHLLVLPKTPGRLPIVGIMTRHDFMPEHILGLYPQCNPY
;
A
#
# COMPACT_ATOMS: atom_id res chain seq x y z
N MET A 1 -3.29 20.60 -20.73
CA MET A 1 -3.43 19.46 -19.81
C MET A 1 -4.89 19.35 -19.40
N ASN A 2 -5.56 18.25 -19.73
CA ASN A 2 -6.90 18.00 -19.19
C ASN A 2 -6.79 17.82 -17.67
N LYS A 3 -7.58 18.59 -16.92
CA LYS A 3 -7.59 18.53 -15.46
C LYS A 3 -8.29 17.24 -15.06
N LEU A 4 -7.58 16.33 -14.38
CA LEU A 4 -8.16 15.12 -13.78
C LEU A 4 -9.19 15.54 -12.73
N ARG A 5 -10.38 14.92 -12.78
CA ARG A 5 -11.50 15.20 -11.88
C ARG A 5 -11.80 13.95 -11.04
N PRO A 6 -12.33 14.10 -9.81
CA PRO A 6 -12.58 12.95 -8.93
C PRO A 6 -13.44 11.85 -9.55
N HIS A 7 -14.43 12.19 -10.38
CA HIS A 7 -15.29 11.19 -11.02
C HIS A 7 -14.59 10.43 -12.16
N ASP A 8 -13.46 10.91 -12.69
CA ASP A 8 -12.67 10.18 -13.69
C ASP A 8 -12.03 8.92 -13.08
N PHE A 9 -11.95 8.82 -11.73
CA PHE A 9 -11.46 7.64 -10.99
C PHE A 9 -12.59 6.72 -10.49
N GLY A 10 -13.85 7.02 -10.84
CA GLY A 10 -15.00 6.20 -10.46
C GLY A 10 -14.96 4.83 -11.14
N LYS A 11 -15.10 3.75 -10.37
CA LYS A 11 -15.28 2.42 -10.95
C LYS A 11 -16.68 2.30 -11.59
N PRO A 12 -16.80 1.67 -12.77
CA PRO A 12 -18.12 1.33 -13.30
C PRO A 12 -18.81 0.37 -12.31
N GLY A 13 -20.04 0.70 -11.89
CA GLY A 13 -20.78 -0.06 -10.88
C GLY A 13 -21.11 -1.51 -11.28
N SER A 14 -20.84 -1.91 -12.52
CA SER A 14 -21.10 -3.24 -13.06
C SER A 14 -20.02 -4.28 -12.73
N GLY A 15 -18.90 -3.89 -12.10
CA GLY A 15 -17.77 -4.79 -11.82
C GLY A 15 -16.97 -5.24 -13.05
N LYS A 16 -17.47 -4.95 -14.26
CA LYS A 16 -16.79 -5.13 -15.54
C LYS A 16 -16.02 -3.87 -15.91
N GLY A 17 -14.96 -3.58 -15.15
CA GLY A 17 -14.02 -2.51 -15.50
C GLY A 17 -13.05 -2.96 -16.58
N ILE A 18 -12.38 -1.98 -17.19
CA ILE A 18 -11.24 -2.19 -18.09
C ILE A 18 -10.15 -2.95 -17.32
N ARG A 19 -9.66 -4.05 -17.87
CA ARG A 19 -8.52 -4.80 -17.33
C ARG A 19 -7.22 -4.27 -17.92
N LEU A 20 -6.10 -4.58 -17.29
CA LEU A 20 -4.78 -4.27 -17.85
C LEU A 20 -4.57 -4.96 -19.21
N ASP A 21 -5.08 -6.19 -19.34
CA ASP A 21 -4.98 -6.99 -20.57
C ASP A 21 -5.76 -6.37 -21.75
N ASP A 22 -6.73 -5.48 -21.47
CA ASP A 22 -7.56 -4.84 -22.49
C ASP A 22 -6.94 -3.52 -23.00
N LEU A 23 -5.81 -3.08 -22.43
CA LEU A 23 -5.15 -1.82 -22.78
C LEU A 23 -4.10 -2.07 -23.87
N GLU A 24 -4.30 -1.45 -25.03
CA GLU A 24 -3.28 -1.34 -26.06
C GLU A 24 -2.43 -0.09 -25.77
N ILE A 25 -1.17 -0.30 -25.41
CA ILE A 25 -0.18 0.76 -25.18
C ILE A 25 0.92 0.57 -26.22
N SER A 26 1.14 1.58 -27.05
CA SER A 26 2.20 1.58 -28.08
C SER A 26 3.60 1.66 -27.46
N GLU A 27 4.64 1.28 -28.22
CA GLU A 27 6.04 1.38 -27.77
C GLU A 27 6.41 2.84 -27.44
N GLU A 28 5.95 3.80 -28.24
CA GLU A 28 6.16 5.24 -27.98
C GLU A 28 5.53 5.69 -26.66
N GLU A 29 4.34 5.18 -26.32
CA GLU A 29 3.67 5.51 -25.06
C GLU A 29 4.34 4.90 -23.84
N MET A 30 4.94 3.72 -23.98
CA MET A 30 5.72 3.08 -22.93
C MET A 30 7.01 3.83 -22.60
N GLU A 31 7.54 4.60 -23.55
CA GLU A 31 8.71 5.48 -23.35
C GLU A 31 8.35 6.84 -22.73
N MET A 32 7.06 7.16 -22.60
CA MET A 32 6.61 8.41 -21.98
C MET A 32 6.64 8.35 -20.44
N TYR A 33 6.63 9.53 -19.82
CA TYR A 33 6.55 9.69 -18.38
C TYR A 33 5.16 10.14 -17.95
N VAL A 34 4.66 9.56 -16.85
CA VAL A 34 3.40 9.96 -16.22
C VAL A 34 3.70 10.61 -14.88
N ASP A 35 3.24 11.86 -14.71
CA ASP A 35 3.29 12.54 -13.42
C ASP A 35 2.18 12.01 -12.49
N LEU A 36 2.58 11.29 -11.45
CA LEU A 36 1.67 10.74 -10.43
C LEU A 36 1.47 11.71 -9.24
N HIS A 37 2.20 12.83 -9.17
CA HIS A 37 2.07 13.82 -8.10
C HIS A 37 0.62 14.30 -7.83
N PRO A 38 -0.23 14.58 -8.85
CA PRO A 38 -1.58 15.08 -8.60
C PRO A 38 -2.56 14.02 -8.05
N ILE A 39 -2.24 12.73 -8.18
CA ILE A 39 -3.15 11.62 -7.84
C ILE A 39 -2.69 10.77 -6.66
N THR A 40 -1.45 10.94 -6.22
CA THR A 40 -0.86 10.16 -5.13
C THR A 40 -1.23 10.74 -3.77
N ASN A 41 -1.36 9.85 -2.77
CA ASN A 41 -1.49 10.29 -1.39
C ASN A 41 -0.16 10.89 -0.91
N ARG A 42 -0.12 12.21 -0.71
CA ARG A 42 1.07 12.94 -0.25
C ARG A 42 1.35 12.76 1.25
N SER A 43 0.43 12.16 2.00
CA SER A 43 0.55 11.95 3.44
C SER A 43 0.11 10.53 3.81
N PRO A 44 0.87 9.51 3.38
CA PRO A 44 0.60 8.13 3.78
C PRO A 44 0.84 7.95 5.29
N TYR A 45 0.14 7.00 5.90
CA TYR A 45 0.42 6.60 7.27
C TYR A 45 1.70 5.77 7.34
N THR A 46 2.53 6.08 8.33
CA THR A 46 3.83 5.45 8.52
C THR A 46 4.04 5.02 9.96
N VAL A 47 4.88 4.01 10.17
CA VAL A 47 5.36 3.56 11.49
C VAL A 47 6.86 3.30 11.44
N MET A 48 7.52 3.43 12.58
CA MET A 48 8.93 3.04 12.71
C MET A 48 9.05 1.52 12.75
N GLU A 49 10.11 0.96 12.17
CA GLU A 49 10.40 -0.50 12.17
C GLU A 49 10.54 -1.08 13.60
N THR A 50 10.83 -0.25 14.59
CA THR A 50 10.92 -0.66 16.00
C THR A 50 9.59 -0.62 16.76
N LEU A 51 8.50 -0.21 16.12
CA LEU A 51 7.18 -0.21 16.76
C LEU A 51 6.70 -1.65 16.96
N SER A 52 6.22 -1.98 18.16
CA SER A 52 5.70 -3.33 18.45
C SER A 52 4.53 -3.69 17.55
N LEU A 53 4.51 -4.94 17.07
CA LEU A 53 3.46 -5.47 16.20
C LEU A 53 2.04 -5.23 16.75
N ALA A 54 1.82 -5.42 18.06
CA ALA A 54 0.52 -5.19 18.70
C ALA A 54 0.02 -3.73 18.56
N LYS A 55 0.90 -2.76 18.79
CA LYS A 55 0.56 -1.32 18.60
C LYS A 55 0.28 -1.02 17.13
N THR A 56 1.09 -1.57 16.24
CA THR A 56 0.90 -1.41 14.79
C THR A 56 -0.43 -2.01 14.34
N ALA A 57 -0.84 -3.16 14.87
CA ALA A 57 -2.11 -3.81 14.58
C ALA A 57 -3.30 -2.97 15.04
N VAL A 58 -3.23 -2.38 16.24
CA VAL A 58 -4.25 -1.45 16.74
C VAL A 58 -4.35 -0.24 15.82
N LEU A 59 -3.23 0.42 15.51
CA LEU A 59 -3.20 1.58 14.61
C LEU A 59 -3.84 1.25 13.24
N PHE A 60 -3.46 0.11 12.65
CA PHE A 60 -3.95 -0.34 11.34
C PHE A 60 -5.47 -0.55 11.35
N ARG A 61 -6.01 -1.18 12.41
CA ARG A 61 -7.44 -1.46 12.56
C ARG A 61 -8.25 -0.19 12.82
N GLU A 62 -7.82 0.63 13.78
CA GLU A 62 -8.58 1.82 14.20
C GLU A 62 -8.68 2.86 13.08
N LEU A 63 -7.63 2.97 12.24
CA LEU A 63 -7.63 3.87 11.08
C LEU A 63 -8.18 3.23 9.80
N GLY A 64 -8.58 1.95 9.83
CA GLY A 64 -9.10 1.25 8.66
C GLY A 64 -8.13 1.21 7.47
N LEU A 65 -6.82 1.08 7.75
CA LEU A 65 -5.80 1.15 6.72
C LEU A 65 -5.82 -0.09 5.82
N ARG A 66 -5.33 0.09 4.59
CA ARG A 66 -5.04 -1.01 3.65
C ARG A 66 -3.55 -1.28 3.54
N HIS A 67 -2.76 -0.21 3.59
CA HIS A 67 -1.31 -0.25 3.53
C HIS A 67 -0.77 0.69 4.60
N LEU A 68 0.29 0.28 5.27
CA LEU A 68 1.01 1.06 6.26
C LEU A 68 2.51 0.99 5.94
N LEU A 69 3.15 2.14 5.80
CA LEU A 69 4.57 2.18 5.41
C LEU A 69 5.48 2.05 6.64
N VAL A 70 6.54 1.27 6.51
CA VAL A 70 7.52 1.06 7.58
C VAL A 70 8.78 1.88 7.29
N LEU A 71 9.16 2.74 8.22
CA LEU A 71 10.33 3.60 8.15
C LEU A 71 11.50 3.01 8.96
N PRO A 72 12.74 3.14 8.48
CA PRO A 72 13.91 2.71 9.24
C PRO A 72 14.12 3.59 10.47
N LYS A 73 14.71 3.02 11.54
CA LYS A 73 15.17 3.79 12.69
C LYS A 73 16.47 4.54 12.39
N THR A 74 17.36 3.92 11.63
CA THR A 74 18.69 4.46 11.37
C THR A 74 18.67 5.43 10.18
N PRO A 75 19.14 6.67 10.35
CA PRO A 75 19.27 7.61 9.23
C PRO A 75 20.27 7.09 8.19
N GLY A 76 20.04 7.44 6.92
CA GLY A 76 20.91 7.05 5.78
C GLY A 76 20.51 5.77 5.05
N ARG A 77 19.40 5.12 5.45
CA ARG A 77 18.78 4.03 4.67
C ARG A 77 17.72 4.58 3.70
N LEU A 78 17.24 3.71 2.81
CA LEU A 78 16.08 4.00 1.96
C LEU A 78 14.92 4.54 2.81
N PRO A 79 14.12 5.49 2.31
CA PRO A 79 13.09 6.15 3.09
C PRO A 79 12.00 5.19 3.59
N ILE A 80 11.83 4.03 2.95
CA ILE A 80 10.87 2.98 3.32
C ILE A 80 11.61 1.63 3.32
N VAL A 81 11.42 0.84 4.38
CA VAL A 81 12.01 -0.50 4.51
C VAL A 81 10.99 -1.64 4.34
N GLY A 82 9.69 -1.33 4.37
CA GLY A 82 8.65 -2.32 4.20
C GLY A 82 7.25 -1.71 4.11
N ILE A 83 6.28 -2.57 3.78
CA ILE A 83 4.86 -2.24 3.73
C ILE A 83 4.13 -3.32 4.52
N MET A 84 3.23 -2.91 5.40
CA MET A 84 2.32 -3.81 6.09
C MET A 84 0.91 -3.69 5.53
N THR A 85 0.26 -4.83 5.43
CA THR A 85 -1.08 -5.05 4.90
C THR A 85 -1.90 -5.86 5.90
N ARG A 86 -3.19 -6.06 5.61
CA ARG A 86 -4.06 -6.89 6.46
C ARG A 86 -3.54 -8.31 6.63
N HIS A 87 -2.91 -8.88 5.60
CA HIS A 87 -2.40 -10.25 5.63
C HIS A 87 -1.31 -10.43 6.70
N ASP A 88 -0.49 -9.40 6.91
CA ASP A 88 0.64 -9.44 7.84
C ASP A 88 0.20 -9.52 9.32
N PHE A 89 -1.08 -9.20 9.60
CA PHE A 89 -1.68 -9.30 10.92
C PHE A 89 -2.53 -10.57 11.11
N MET A 90 -2.63 -11.44 10.10
CA MET A 90 -3.39 -12.68 10.22
C MET A 90 -2.66 -13.66 11.16
N PRO A 91 -3.35 -14.32 12.11
CA PRO A 91 -2.73 -15.26 13.03
C PRO A 91 -1.94 -16.35 12.31
N GLU A 92 -2.47 -16.88 11.21
CA GLU A 92 -1.82 -17.94 10.43
C GLU A 92 -0.49 -17.46 9.84
N HIS A 93 -0.45 -16.20 9.38
CA HIS A 93 0.77 -15.60 8.85
C HIS A 93 1.80 -15.35 9.95
N ILE A 94 1.36 -14.78 11.08
CA ILE A 94 2.24 -14.50 12.23
C ILE A 94 2.81 -15.81 12.79
N LEU A 95 1.98 -16.82 13.00
CA LEU A 95 2.39 -18.12 13.54
C LEU A 95 3.26 -18.91 12.55
N GLY A 96 3.02 -18.75 11.24
CA GLY A 96 3.89 -19.32 10.22
C GLY A 96 5.31 -18.75 10.24
N LEU A 97 5.46 -17.47 10.56
CA LEU A 97 6.77 -16.80 10.67
C LEU A 97 7.41 -16.95 12.06
N TYR A 98 6.60 -16.95 13.11
CA TYR A 98 7.04 -16.97 14.51
C TYR A 98 6.27 -18.06 15.30
N PRO A 99 6.57 -19.35 15.08
CA PRO A 99 5.87 -20.44 15.74
C PRO A 99 5.97 -20.39 17.27
N GLN A 100 7.04 -19.82 17.82
CA GLN A 100 7.24 -19.62 19.26
C GLN A 100 6.23 -18.68 19.90
N CYS A 101 5.50 -17.90 19.11
CA CYS A 101 4.41 -17.05 19.59
C CYS A 101 3.09 -17.81 19.73
N ASN A 102 3.05 -19.11 19.42
CA ASN A 102 1.88 -19.94 19.65
C ASN A 102 1.63 -20.09 21.16
N PRO A 103 0.49 -19.62 21.69
CA PRO A 103 0.17 -19.72 23.12
C PRO A 103 -0.34 -21.11 23.55
N TYR A 104 -0.47 -22.07 22.62
CA TYR A 104 -1.02 -23.41 22.85
C TYR A 104 -0.01 -24.52 22.56
#